data_AF-A0AB40ATJ7-F1
#
_entry.id   AF-A0AB40ATJ7-F1
#
_cell.length_a   1.000
_cell.length_b   1.000
_cell.length_c   1.000
_cell.angle_alpha   90.00
_cell.angle_beta   90.00
_cell.angle_gamma   90.00
#
_symmetry.space_group_name_H-M   'P 1'
#
loop_
_entity.id
_entity.type
_entity.pdbx_description
1 polymer ?
#
loop_
_entity_poly.entity_id
_entity_poly.type
_entity_poly.pdbx_seq_one_letter_code
_entity_poly.pdbx_strand_id
1 'polypeptide(L)'
;MEADRKAMGQTGMPLDPHFNEKPSYRIGNKVLFCLEGSRIGIQYETSFAGEPCETFHCVLESKSFLEKLTVIEHTIPFFLPIREAENDFLSSNAMKFIDYVGALLQSYVDRREQVRLIKELYGNQIGELFHSLTYNLIEFVLDDFDCKVTVSLRYADLVSVLPSRIRVLAWPIHPSKKALITDKKGSGATVAKSIPSRLSYAEDALRTMSLPEAYAEIVLNLPRVLEQIFSHTGHVATFQSQQR
;
A
#
# COMPACT_ATOMS: atom_id res chain seq x y z
N MET A 1 12.25 60.48 -27.69
CA MET A 1 12.64 59.14 -27.22
C MET A 1 11.63 58.18 -27.82
N GLU A 2 11.89 57.67 -29.02
CA GLU A 2 12.62 56.39 -29.29
C GLU A 2 11.81 55.19 -28.76
N ALA A 3 11.14 54.37 -29.58
CA ALA A 3 11.62 53.40 -30.59
C ALA A 3 11.63 51.94 -30.04
N ASP A 4 10.63 51.17 -30.50
CA ASP A 4 10.65 49.80 -31.03
C ASP A 4 11.47 48.63 -30.38
N ARG A 5 10.84 47.44 -30.41
CA ARG A 5 11.37 46.05 -30.47
C ARG A 5 11.58 45.16 -29.21
N LYS A 6 10.75 44.09 -29.23
CA LYS A 6 11.07 42.64 -29.13
C LYS A 6 11.41 41.96 -27.79
N ALA A 7 10.55 40.96 -27.50
CA ALA A 7 10.84 39.53 -27.30
C ALA A 7 11.19 38.95 -25.91
N MET A 8 10.27 38.07 -25.47
CA MET A 8 10.47 36.67 -25.04
C MET A 8 11.03 36.37 -23.64
N GLY A 9 10.31 35.50 -22.94
CA GLY A 9 10.80 34.82 -21.73
C GLY A 9 9.76 33.99 -20.96
N GLN A 10 8.82 33.32 -21.64
CA GLN A 10 8.09 32.21 -21.01
C GLN A 10 8.92 30.94 -21.19
N THR A 11 9.67 30.55 -20.17
CA THR A 11 10.28 29.21 -20.07
C THR A 11 9.21 28.21 -19.65
N GLY A 12 8.27 27.95 -20.55
CA GLY A 12 7.59 26.66 -20.61
C GLY A 12 8.58 25.67 -21.20
N MET A 13 8.89 24.59 -20.47
CA MET A 13 9.62 23.46 -21.04
C MET A 13 8.92 23.00 -22.32
N PRO A 14 9.65 22.72 -23.40
CA PRO A 14 9.04 22.21 -24.61
C PRO A 14 8.50 20.81 -24.29
N LEU A 15 7.17 20.66 -24.34
CA LEU A 15 6.55 19.36 -24.55
C LEU A 15 7.08 18.83 -25.87
N ASP A 16 7.65 17.63 -25.81
CA ASP A 16 8.27 16.91 -26.92
C ASP A 16 7.37 16.94 -28.18
N PRO A 17 7.85 17.42 -29.35
CA PRO A 17 6.98 17.73 -30.50
C PRO A 17 6.54 16.50 -31.32
N HIS A 18 6.61 15.28 -30.78
CA HIS A 18 6.34 14.04 -31.54
C HIS A 18 5.01 13.33 -31.25
N PHE A 19 4.15 13.85 -30.37
CA PHE A 19 2.83 13.26 -30.10
C PHE A 19 1.69 14.21 -30.47
N ASN A 20 1.45 14.38 -31.77
CA ASN A 20 0.24 15.04 -32.28
C ASN A 20 -0.68 14.06 -33.03
N GLU A 21 -0.74 12.82 -32.56
CA GLU A 21 -1.73 11.85 -33.02
C GLU A 21 -3.02 12.01 -32.19
N LYS A 22 -4.12 12.30 -32.88
CA LYS A 22 -5.45 12.39 -32.28
C LYS A 22 -5.76 11.04 -31.62
N PRO A 23 -6.14 10.99 -30.33
CA PRO A 23 -6.36 9.72 -29.64
C PRO A 23 -7.39 8.90 -30.42
N SER A 24 -7.02 7.66 -30.74
CA SER A 24 -7.84 6.80 -31.59
C SER A 24 -9.03 6.25 -30.80
N TYR A 25 -8.85 6.03 -29.49
CA TYR A 25 -9.90 5.53 -28.61
C TYR A 25 -9.57 5.78 -27.13
N ARG A 26 -10.57 6.09 -26.30
CA ARG A 26 -10.44 6.20 -24.83
C ARG A 26 -11.45 5.28 -24.14
N ILE A 27 -10.98 4.49 -23.18
CA ILE A 27 -11.79 3.56 -22.38
C ILE A 27 -11.43 3.76 -20.91
N GLY A 28 -12.32 4.38 -20.15
CA GLY A 28 -12.02 4.75 -18.76
C GLY A 28 -10.76 5.61 -18.70
N ASN A 29 -9.78 5.17 -17.92
CA ASN A 29 -8.49 5.81 -17.72
C ASN A 29 -7.39 5.37 -18.71
N LYS A 30 -7.76 4.74 -19.83
CA LYS A 30 -6.83 4.23 -20.84
C LYS A 30 -7.06 4.93 -22.17
N VAL A 31 -5.99 5.38 -22.81
CA VAL A 31 -6.03 6.05 -24.12
C VAL A 31 -5.15 5.26 -25.09
N LEU A 32 -5.70 4.94 -26.27
CA LEU A 32 -5.03 4.18 -27.31
C LEU A 32 -4.70 5.08 -28.51
N PHE A 33 -3.50 4.90 -29.04
CA PHE A 33 -2.94 5.63 -30.19
C PHE A 33 -2.48 4.64 -31.25
N CYS A 34 -2.87 4.89 -32.51
CA CYS A 34 -2.33 4.17 -33.66
C CYS A 34 -1.02 4.82 -34.11
N LEU A 35 0.10 4.23 -33.72
CA LEU A 35 1.44 4.74 -34.05
C LEU A 35 1.88 4.23 -35.44
N GLU A 36 2.90 4.87 -36.01
CA GLU A 36 3.55 4.39 -37.24
C GLU A 36 4.09 2.96 -37.09
N GLY A 37 3.91 2.12 -38.13
CA GLY A 37 4.60 0.83 -38.25
C GLY A 37 4.03 -0.32 -37.41
N SER A 38 2.75 -0.69 -37.58
CA SER A 38 2.10 -1.80 -36.86
C SER A 38 2.22 -1.73 -35.32
N ARG A 39 2.29 -0.50 -34.79
CA ARG A 39 2.45 -0.22 -33.36
C ARG A 39 1.19 0.39 -32.76
N ILE A 40 0.93 0.03 -31.51
CA ILE A 40 -0.19 0.56 -30.71
C ILE A 40 0.41 1.17 -29.46
N GLY A 41 0.23 2.49 -29.31
CA GLY A 41 0.56 3.21 -28.08
C GLY A 41 -0.61 3.13 -27.10
N ILE A 42 -0.32 2.88 -25.82
CA ILE A 42 -1.29 2.86 -24.75
C ILE A 42 -0.79 3.79 -23.65
N GLN A 43 -1.65 4.72 -23.25
CA GLN A 43 -1.46 5.59 -22.10
C GLN A 43 -2.41 5.18 -20.99
N TYR A 44 -1.88 4.96 -19.79
CA TYR A 44 -2.61 4.66 -18.57
C TYR A 44 -2.56 5.89 -17.67
N GLU A 45 -3.71 6.53 -17.48
CA GLU A 45 -3.89 7.63 -16.55
C GLU A 45 -4.24 7.04 -15.18
N THR A 46 -3.55 7.40 -14.11
CA THR A 46 -3.91 6.97 -12.75
C THR A 46 -4.44 8.15 -11.96
N SER A 47 -5.25 7.86 -10.94
CA SER A 47 -5.82 8.88 -10.06
C SER A 47 -6.02 8.34 -8.65
N PHE A 48 -5.93 9.20 -7.64
CA PHE A 48 -6.25 8.85 -6.26
C PHE A 48 -7.23 9.87 -5.70
N ALA A 49 -8.33 9.40 -5.13
CA ALA A 49 -9.41 10.25 -4.60
C ALA A 49 -9.95 11.30 -5.60
N GLY A 50 -9.95 10.97 -6.90
CA GLY A 50 -10.40 11.86 -7.98
C GLY A 50 -9.32 12.79 -8.53
N GLU A 51 -8.17 12.91 -7.86
CA GLU A 51 -7.06 13.73 -8.31
C GLU A 51 -6.13 12.93 -9.23
N PRO A 52 -5.72 13.49 -10.38
CA PRO A 52 -4.76 12.83 -11.27
C PRO A 52 -3.41 12.57 -10.58
N CYS A 53 -2.86 11.40 -10.82
CA CYS A 53 -1.51 11.02 -10.40
C CYS A 53 -0.60 10.90 -11.64
N GLU A 54 0.30 9.92 -11.67
CA GLU A 54 1.18 9.71 -12.81
C GLU A 54 0.49 9.04 -14.00
N THR A 55 1.07 9.28 -15.16
CA THR A 55 0.68 8.64 -16.41
C THR A 55 1.77 7.67 -16.84
N PHE A 56 1.37 6.46 -17.24
CA PHE A 56 2.26 5.43 -17.73
C PHE A 56 2.00 5.12 -19.19
N HIS A 57 3.03 4.69 -19.90
CA HIS A 57 2.95 4.38 -21.31
C HIS A 57 3.42 2.95 -21.57
N CYS A 58 2.81 2.31 -22.56
CA CYS A 58 3.20 1.00 -23.09
C CYS A 58 2.99 1.01 -24.61
N VAL A 59 3.98 0.53 -25.34
CA VAL A 59 3.90 0.38 -26.79
C VAL A 59 3.93 -1.10 -27.14
N LEU A 60 2.92 -1.52 -27.88
CA LEU A 60 2.79 -2.85 -28.43
C LEU A 60 3.18 -2.84 -29.90
N GLU A 61 3.90 -3.86 -30.34
CA GLU A 61 4.28 -4.04 -31.75
C GLU A 61 4.00 -5.47 -32.20
N SER A 62 3.57 -5.61 -33.45
CA SER A 62 3.57 -6.88 -34.16
C SER A 62 4.42 -6.72 -35.42
N LYS A 63 5.52 -7.47 -35.52
CA LYS A 63 6.45 -7.36 -36.65
C LYS A 63 5.92 -8.01 -37.93
N SER A 64 4.90 -8.87 -37.81
CA SER A 64 4.25 -9.55 -38.91
C SER A 64 2.89 -10.08 -38.46
N PHE A 65 1.96 -10.28 -39.39
CA PHE A 65 0.64 -10.86 -39.12
C PHE A 65 0.69 -12.26 -38.49
N LEU A 66 1.83 -12.96 -38.59
CA LEU A 66 2.07 -14.27 -37.96
C LEU A 66 2.76 -14.17 -36.60
N GLU A 67 3.30 -13.00 -36.24
CA GLU A 67 4.02 -12.80 -34.98
C GLU A 67 3.09 -12.30 -33.88
N LYS A 68 3.30 -12.85 -32.68
CA LYS A 68 2.60 -12.44 -31.46
C LYS A 68 2.85 -10.95 -31.23
N LEU A 69 1.81 -10.23 -30.79
CA LEU A 69 1.94 -8.88 -30.29
C LEU A 69 2.85 -8.89 -29.05
N THR A 70 3.85 -8.00 -29.00
CA THR A 70 4.82 -7.92 -27.90
C THR A 70 4.95 -6.51 -27.35
N VAL A 71 5.36 -6.38 -26.09
CA VAL A 71 5.70 -5.08 -25.49
C VAL A 71 7.11 -4.69 -25.94
N ILE A 72 7.23 -3.54 -26.62
CA ILE A 72 8.55 -3.05 -27.10
C ILE A 72 9.11 -1.91 -26.25
N GLU A 73 8.25 -1.06 -25.69
CA GLU A 73 8.63 0.09 -24.89
C GLU A 73 7.58 0.35 -23.79
N HIS A 74 8.01 0.79 -22.62
CA HIS A 74 7.09 1.20 -21.56
C HIS A 74 7.77 2.11 -20.51
N THR A 75 6.95 2.86 -19.77
CA THR A 75 7.38 3.60 -18.57
C THR A 75 6.94 2.94 -17.26
N ILE A 76 6.41 1.71 -17.35
CA ILE A 76 5.95 0.93 -16.19
C ILE A 76 7.14 0.60 -15.27
N PRO A 77 7.04 0.84 -13.94
CA PRO A 77 8.11 0.56 -12.99
C PRO A 77 8.64 -0.88 -13.07
N PHE A 78 9.95 -1.05 -13.04
CA PHE A 78 10.63 -2.34 -13.28
C PHE A 78 10.24 -3.46 -12.31
N PHE A 79 9.75 -3.11 -11.12
CA PHE A 79 9.32 -4.05 -10.09
C PHE A 79 7.87 -4.54 -10.28
N LEU A 80 7.13 -3.98 -11.25
CA LEU A 80 5.80 -4.46 -11.62
C LEU A 80 5.90 -5.54 -12.71
N PRO A 81 5.12 -6.63 -12.61
CA PRO A 81 5.29 -7.83 -13.44
C PRO A 81 4.68 -7.70 -14.85
N ILE A 82 5.23 -6.78 -15.66
CA ILE A 82 4.74 -6.54 -17.03
C ILE A 82 5.05 -7.70 -17.97
N ARG A 83 6.20 -8.37 -17.80
CA ARG A 83 6.60 -9.49 -18.66
C ARG A 83 5.73 -10.71 -18.41
N GLU A 84 5.39 -10.96 -17.16
CA GLU A 84 4.44 -11.99 -16.75
C GLU A 84 3.06 -11.68 -17.35
N ALA A 85 2.58 -10.43 -17.24
CA ALA A 85 1.32 -10.02 -17.86
C ALA A 85 1.31 -10.22 -19.38
N GLU A 86 2.41 -9.89 -20.06
CA GLU A 86 2.58 -10.10 -21.49
C GLU A 86 2.51 -11.59 -21.87
N ASN A 87 3.15 -12.45 -21.08
CA ASN A 87 3.14 -13.89 -21.30
C ASN A 87 1.74 -14.48 -21.08
N ASP A 88 1.06 -14.06 -20.03
CA ASP A 88 -0.21 -14.63 -19.60
C ASP A 88 -1.38 -14.15 -20.46
N PHE A 89 -1.40 -12.87 -20.85
CA PHE A 89 -2.57 -12.24 -21.44
C PHE A 89 -2.40 -11.85 -22.90
N LEU A 90 -1.23 -11.33 -23.31
CA LEU A 90 -1.10 -10.68 -24.61
C LEU A 90 -1.25 -11.64 -25.79
N SER A 91 -0.86 -12.91 -25.63
CA SER A 91 -1.04 -13.95 -26.68
C SER A 91 -2.48 -14.38 -26.87
N SER A 92 -3.31 -14.27 -25.82
CA SER A 92 -4.68 -14.74 -25.86
C SER A 92 -5.65 -13.61 -26.17
N ASN A 93 -5.45 -12.44 -25.58
CA ASN A 93 -6.33 -11.30 -25.70
C ASN A 93 -5.63 -10.00 -25.31
N ALA A 94 -5.35 -9.14 -26.29
CA ALA A 94 -4.71 -7.84 -26.07
C ALA A 94 -5.51 -6.94 -25.12
N MET A 95 -6.85 -6.99 -25.15
CA MET A 95 -7.68 -6.22 -24.22
C MET A 95 -7.51 -6.70 -22.77
N LYS A 96 -7.39 -8.02 -22.53
CA LYS A 96 -7.11 -8.53 -21.18
C LYS A 96 -5.77 -8.04 -20.66
N PHE A 97 -4.74 -8.01 -21.51
CA PHE A 97 -3.45 -7.45 -21.15
C PHE A 97 -3.58 -5.96 -20.79
N ILE A 98 -4.22 -5.17 -21.65
CA ILE A 98 -4.43 -3.73 -21.45
C ILE A 98 -5.19 -3.46 -20.14
N ASP A 99 -6.29 -4.19 -19.90
CA ASP A 99 -7.08 -4.03 -18.68
C ASP A 99 -6.32 -4.44 -17.42
N TYR A 100 -5.58 -5.55 -17.47
CA TYR A 100 -4.77 -6.02 -16.35
C TYR A 100 -3.67 -5.03 -15.98
N VAL A 101 -2.91 -4.54 -16.97
CA VAL A 101 -1.86 -3.54 -16.73
C VAL A 101 -2.44 -2.25 -16.15
N GLY A 102 -3.59 -1.80 -16.65
CA GLY A 102 -4.29 -0.65 -16.08
C GLY A 102 -4.68 -0.86 -14.61
N ALA A 103 -5.25 -2.02 -14.27
CA ALA A 103 -5.64 -2.36 -12.90
C ALA A 103 -4.41 -2.49 -11.97
N LEU A 104 -3.32 -3.07 -12.47
CA LEU A 104 -2.06 -3.22 -11.75
C LEU A 104 -1.45 -1.86 -11.39
N LEU A 105 -1.40 -0.93 -12.35
CA LEU A 105 -0.89 0.42 -12.15
C LEU A 105 -1.75 1.21 -11.18
N GLN A 106 -3.08 1.18 -11.37
CA GLN A 106 -4.01 1.88 -10.50
C GLN A 106 -3.91 1.38 -9.06
N SER A 107 -3.88 0.06 -8.85
CA SER A 107 -3.75 -0.52 -7.50
C SER A 107 -2.40 -0.22 -6.84
N TYR A 108 -1.32 -0.15 -7.61
CA TYR A 108 -0.02 0.30 -7.11
C TYR A 108 -0.08 1.75 -6.62
N VAL A 109 -0.67 2.65 -7.41
CA VAL A 109 -0.85 4.07 -7.04
C VAL A 109 -1.74 4.18 -5.80
N ASP A 110 -2.88 3.49 -5.76
CA ASP A 110 -3.79 3.54 -4.63
C ASP A 110 -3.13 3.11 -3.32
N ARG A 111 -2.37 2.00 -3.33
CA ARG A 111 -1.64 1.56 -2.13
C ARG A 111 -0.56 2.54 -1.71
N ARG A 112 0.19 3.11 -2.66
CA ARG A 112 1.23 4.11 -2.38
C ARG A 112 0.64 5.38 -1.80
N GLU A 113 -0.42 5.91 -2.39
CA GLU A 113 -1.05 7.14 -1.95
C GLU A 113 -1.75 6.97 -0.59
N GLN A 114 -2.34 5.80 -0.32
CA GLN A 114 -2.83 5.48 1.02
C GLN A 114 -1.72 5.52 2.08
N VAL A 115 -0.53 4.97 1.79
CA VAL A 115 0.63 5.04 2.70
C VAL A 115 1.12 6.48 2.86
N ARG A 116 1.18 7.26 1.77
CA ARG A 116 1.54 8.68 1.82
C ARG A 116 0.56 9.45 2.71
N LEU A 117 -0.74 9.19 2.58
CA LEU A 117 -1.79 9.88 3.30
C LEU A 117 -1.78 9.57 4.80
N ILE A 118 -1.58 8.31 5.22
CA ILE A 118 -1.45 8.02 6.66
C ILE A 118 -0.22 8.68 7.28
N LYS A 119 0.88 8.83 6.52
CA LYS A 119 2.08 9.51 6.98
C LYS A 119 1.84 11.02 7.12
N GLU A 120 1.09 11.60 6.19
CA GLU A 120 0.70 13.01 6.22
C GLU A 120 -0.26 13.32 7.39
N LEU A 121 -1.28 12.48 7.60
CA LEU A 121 -2.32 12.70 8.60
C LEU A 121 -1.91 12.30 10.02
N TYR A 122 -1.16 11.21 10.15
CA TYR A 122 -0.89 10.53 11.43
C TYR A 122 0.60 10.28 11.69
N GLY A 123 1.49 10.93 10.96
CA GLY A 123 2.93 10.68 11.04
C GLY A 123 3.56 10.89 12.42
N ASN A 124 2.90 11.61 13.34
CA ASN A 124 3.33 11.75 14.72
C ASN A 124 3.01 10.54 15.62
N GLN A 125 2.06 9.71 15.20
CA GLN A 125 1.61 8.49 15.90
C GLN A 125 2.11 7.22 15.19
N ILE A 126 2.86 7.37 14.10
CA ILE A 126 3.47 6.26 13.36
C ILE A 126 4.96 6.27 13.65
N GLY A 127 5.46 5.18 14.22
CA GLY A 127 6.88 4.96 14.44
C GLY A 127 7.59 4.50 13.17
N GLU A 128 8.18 3.31 13.23
CA GLU A 128 8.78 2.69 12.05
C GLU A 128 7.70 2.36 11.01
N LEU A 129 7.90 2.78 9.77
CA LEU A 129 7.06 2.46 8.61
C LEU A 129 7.95 1.91 7.48
N PHE A 130 7.66 0.67 7.08
CA PHE A 130 8.32 -0.04 6.01
C PHE A 130 7.30 -0.40 4.91
N HIS A 131 7.73 -0.33 3.66
CA HIS A 131 6.97 -0.87 2.55
C HIS A 131 7.89 -1.44 1.47
N SER A 132 7.43 -2.48 0.79
CA SER A 132 8.04 -2.96 -0.47
C SER A 132 7.90 -1.94 -1.61
N LEU A 133 8.68 -2.08 -2.68
CA LEU A 133 8.58 -1.23 -3.87
C LEU A 133 7.20 -1.28 -4.54
N THR A 134 6.57 -2.46 -4.59
CA THR A 134 5.22 -2.67 -5.16
C THR A 134 4.09 -2.29 -4.21
N TYR A 135 4.41 -1.87 -2.98
CA TYR A 135 3.47 -1.68 -1.87
C TYR A 135 2.61 -2.92 -1.59
N ASN A 136 3.13 -4.12 -1.85
CA ASN A 136 2.44 -5.39 -1.55
C ASN A 136 2.77 -5.97 -0.16
N LEU A 137 3.77 -5.40 0.51
CA LEU A 137 4.06 -5.58 1.92
C LEU A 137 4.18 -4.19 2.54
N ILE A 138 3.38 -3.92 3.57
CA ILE A 138 3.41 -2.68 4.35
C ILE A 138 3.44 -3.10 5.82
N GLU A 139 4.42 -2.59 6.57
CA GLU A 139 4.55 -2.83 8.00
C GLU A 139 4.78 -1.52 8.73
N PHE A 140 4.06 -1.31 9.83
CA PHE A 140 4.27 -0.11 10.64
C PHE A 140 3.97 -0.32 12.10
N VAL A 141 4.48 0.60 12.92
CA VAL A 141 4.27 0.64 14.36
C VAL A 141 3.39 1.83 14.72
N LEU A 142 2.40 1.61 15.58
CA LEU A 142 1.71 2.70 16.27
C LEU A 142 2.51 3.07 17.52
N ASP A 143 2.92 4.32 17.57
CA ASP A 143 3.53 4.96 18.72
C ASP A 143 2.44 5.71 19.52
N ASP A 144 2.78 6.20 20.71
CA ASP A 144 1.88 6.96 21.61
C ASP A 144 0.86 6.11 22.43
N PHE A 145 1.21 4.86 22.73
CA PHE A 145 0.43 3.99 23.64
C PHE A 145 1.33 3.30 24.67
N ASP A 146 0.76 2.87 25.80
CA ASP A 146 1.44 2.05 26.83
C ASP A 146 1.86 0.65 26.33
N CYS A 147 1.63 0.35 25.05
CA CYS A 147 2.02 -0.86 24.37
C CYS A 147 2.54 -0.52 22.96
N LYS A 148 3.44 -1.35 22.42
CA LYS A 148 3.87 -1.23 21.02
C LYS A 148 2.85 -1.98 20.16
N VAL A 149 2.20 -1.35 19.19
CA VAL A 149 1.32 -2.07 18.26
C VAL A 149 2.00 -2.19 16.90
N THR A 150 2.18 -3.41 16.41
CA THR A 150 2.74 -3.68 15.08
C THR A 150 1.64 -4.12 14.12
N VAL A 151 1.58 -3.49 12.96
CA VAL A 151 0.66 -3.80 11.85
C VAL A 151 1.48 -4.36 10.68
N SER A 152 1.03 -5.46 10.09
CA SER A 152 1.64 -6.07 8.89
C SER A 152 0.55 -6.44 7.88
N LEU A 153 0.66 -5.88 6.69
CA LEU A 153 -0.29 -6.02 5.58
C LEU A 153 0.41 -6.70 4.41
N ARG A 154 -0.23 -7.71 3.82
CA ARG A 154 0.25 -8.38 2.60
C ARG A 154 -0.83 -8.48 1.55
N TYR A 155 -0.45 -8.13 0.33
CA TYR A 155 -1.29 -8.14 -0.87
C TYR A 155 -0.78 -9.26 -1.78
N ALA A 156 -1.45 -10.40 -1.75
CA ALA A 156 -1.11 -11.53 -2.61
C ALA A 156 -1.45 -11.22 -4.08
N ASP A 157 -2.53 -10.49 -4.30
CA ASP A 157 -2.93 -9.99 -5.61
C ASP A 157 -2.52 -8.52 -5.76
N LEU A 158 -1.70 -8.24 -6.78
CA LEU A 158 -1.20 -6.89 -7.05
C LEU A 158 -2.26 -5.98 -7.67
N VAL A 159 -3.37 -6.51 -8.17
CA VAL A 159 -4.52 -5.69 -8.63
C VAL A 159 -5.54 -5.42 -7.52
N SER A 160 -5.26 -5.82 -6.27
CA SER A 160 -6.11 -5.51 -5.11
C SER A 160 -5.63 -4.29 -4.34
N VAL A 161 -6.55 -3.40 -4.00
CA VAL A 161 -6.29 -2.24 -3.12
C VAL A 161 -6.39 -2.59 -1.63
N LEU A 162 -7.03 -3.71 -1.29
CA LEU A 162 -7.18 -4.20 0.08
C LEU A 162 -6.25 -5.41 0.36
N PRO A 163 -5.70 -5.52 1.58
CA PRO A 163 -4.76 -6.57 1.93
C PRO A 163 -5.44 -7.94 2.05
N SER A 164 -4.75 -8.96 1.54
CA SER A 164 -5.18 -10.37 1.60
C SER A 164 -4.81 -11.06 2.92
N ARG A 165 -3.74 -10.60 3.58
CA ARG A 165 -3.31 -11.10 4.89
C ARG A 165 -2.96 -9.91 5.76
N ILE A 166 -3.48 -9.94 6.98
CA ILE A 166 -3.40 -8.85 7.93
C ILE A 166 -2.97 -9.46 9.26
N ARG A 167 -2.06 -8.79 9.96
CA ARG A 167 -1.68 -9.15 11.31
C ARG A 167 -1.50 -7.88 12.13
N VAL A 168 -2.26 -7.76 13.22
CA VAL A 168 -2.13 -6.64 14.17
C VAL A 168 -1.87 -7.20 15.56
N LEU A 169 -0.73 -6.82 16.14
CA LEU A 169 -0.26 -7.34 17.43
C LEU A 169 0.08 -6.20 18.39
N ALA A 170 -0.48 -6.26 19.60
CA ALA A 170 -0.13 -5.38 20.71
C ALA A 170 0.89 -6.08 21.63
N TRP A 171 2.04 -5.44 21.83
CA TRP A 171 3.14 -5.91 22.64
C TRP A 171 3.20 -5.12 23.96
N PRO A 172 3.11 -5.77 25.12
CA PRO A 172 3.23 -5.05 26.40
C PRO A 172 4.68 -4.55 26.56
N ILE A 173 4.85 -3.24 26.77
CA ILE A 173 6.17 -2.60 26.92
C ILE A 173 6.77 -2.91 28.31
N HIS A 174 5.94 -3.29 29.28
CA HIS A 174 6.37 -3.74 30.59
C HIS A 174 5.82 -5.15 30.86
N PRO A 175 6.65 -6.21 30.87
CA PRO A 175 6.24 -7.44 31.52
C PRO A 175 6.05 -7.09 32.99
N SER A 176 4.80 -7.03 33.43
CA SER A 176 4.52 -6.87 34.85
C SER A 176 5.32 -7.93 35.62
N LYS A 177 5.98 -7.50 36.70
CA LYS A 177 6.83 -8.32 37.60
C LYS A 177 6.10 -9.48 38.29
N LYS A 178 5.02 -10.03 37.73
CA LYS A 178 4.09 -10.95 38.41
C LYS A 178 4.11 -12.39 37.90
N ALA A 179 5.07 -12.78 37.07
CA ALA A 179 5.31 -14.19 36.72
C ALA A 179 6.32 -14.89 37.66
N LEU A 180 6.48 -14.43 38.91
CA LEU A 180 7.38 -15.04 39.90
C LEU A 180 6.69 -15.19 41.26
N ILE A 181 5.63 -16.00 41.31
CA ILE A 181 5.24 -16.69 42.54
C ILE A 181 4.84 -18.11 42.16
N THR A 182 5.85 -18.93 41.87
CA THR A 182 6.03 -20.33 42.30
C THR A 182 7.16 -20.89 41.45
N ASP A 183 8.39 -20.77 41.93
CA ASP A 183 9.24 -21.95 42.05
C ASP A 183 10.50 -21.64 42.84
N LYS A 184 10.75 -22.52 43.81
CA LYS A 184 11.96 -22.53 44.61
C LYS A 184 13.15 -22.84 43.70
N LYS A 185 14.17 -22.00 43.80
CA LYS A 185 15.61 -22.36 43.68
C LYS A 185 16.08 -22.85 42.30
N GLY A 186 16.80 -21.97 41.60
CA GLY A 186 17.88 -22.38 40.70
C GLY A 186 17.95 -21.63 39.37
N SER A 187 19.07 -20.91 39.18
CA SER A 187 19.77 -20.63 37.92
C SER A 187 19.02 -19.96 36.74
N GLY A 188 19.56 -18.81 36.31
CA GLY A 188 19.37 -18.26 34.97
C GLY A 188 18.25 -17.23 34.84
N ALA A 189 18.62 -15.96 34.64
CA ALA A 189 17.69 -14.89 34.27
C ALA A 189 17.10 -15.18 32.87
N THR A 190 16.01 -15.94 32.83
CA THR A 190 15.18 -16.06 31.64
C THR A 190 14.29 -14.82 31.58
N VAL A 191 14.59 -13.92 30.64
CA VAL A 191 13.70 -12.80 30.31
C VAL A 191 12.35 -13.41 29.90
N ALA A 192 11.32 -13.21 30.73
CA ALA A 192 9.96 -13.63 30.41
C ALA A 192 9.57 -12.98 29.07
N LYS A 193 9.41 -13.79 28.02
CA LYS A 193 8.98 -13.31 26.71
C LYS A 193 7.56 -12.78 26.84
N SER A 194 7.36 -11.49 26.60
CA SER A 194 6.03 -10.90 26.49
C SER A 194 5.30 -11.56 25.32
N ILE A 195 4.13 -12.14 25.60
CA ILE A 195 3.27 -12.72 24.56
C ILE A 195 2.42 -11.57 23.98
N PRO A 196 2.48 -11.33 22.66
CA PRO A 196 1.65 -10.30 22.05
C PRO A 196 0.18 -10.71 22.03
N SER A 197 -0.71 -9.73 22.18
CA SER A 197 -2.15 -9.93 21.97
C SER A 197 -2.54 -9.54 20.55
N ARG A 198 -3.31 -10.40 19.88
CA ARG A 198 -3.82 -10.12 18.53
C ARG A 198 -5.04 -9.19 18.63
N LEU A 199 -5.07 -8.14 17.81
CA LEU A 199 -6.17 -7.18 17.77
C LEU A 199 -7.11 -7.51 16.59
N SER A 200 -8.09 -8.39 16.80
CA SER A 200 -9.00 -8.83 15.73
C SER A 200 -9.82 -7.69 15.12
N TYR A 201 -10.30 -6.74 15.95
CA TYR A 201 -11.09 -5.60 15.47
C TYR A 201 -10.29 -4.75 14.46
N ALA A 202 -9.00 -4.57 14.71
CA ALA A 202 -8.09 -3.83 13.83
C ALA A 202 -7.87 -4.58 12.52
N GLU A 203 -7.71 -5.90 12.58
CA GLU A 203 -7.61 -6.73 11.39
C GLU A 203 -8.89 -6.73 10.54
N ASP A 204 -10.05 -6.64 11.18
CA ASP A 204 -11.34 -6.56 10.50
C ASP A 204 -11.50 -5.22 9.78
N ALA A 205 -11.17 -4.09 10.43
CA ALA A 205 -11.17 -2.77 9.81
C ALA A 205 -10.27 -2.72 8.57
N LEU A 206 -9.03 -3.21 8.69
CA LEU A 206 -8.05 -3.27 7.59
C LEU A 206 -8.47 -4.20 6.43
N ARG A 207 -9.44 -5.10 6.65
CA ARG A 207 -9.94 -6.01 5.62
C ARG A 207 -11.00 -5.35 4.73
N THR A 208 -11.71 -4.34 5.24
CA THR A 208 -12.89 -3.77 4.57
C THR A 208 -12.77 -2.28 4.28
N MET A 209 -11.82 -1.58 4.88
CA MET A 209 -11.65 -0.13 4.75
C MET A 209 -10.32 0.20 4.07
N SER A 210 -10.20 1.42 3.52
CA SER A 210 -8.91 1.93 3.09
C SER A 210 -7.96 2.08 4.29
N LEU A 211 -6.64 2.07 4.04
CA LEU A 211 -5.66 2.16 5.12
C LEU A 211 -5.81 3.41 6.02
N PRO A 212 -6.10 4.63 5.50
CA PRO A 212 -6.36 5.79 6.34
C PRO A 212 -7.61 5.66 7.21
N GLU A 213 -8.72 5.15 6.66
CA GLU A 213 -9.96 4.94 7.39
C GLU A 213 -9.79 3.86 8.47
N ALA A 214 -9.16 2.74 8.12
CA ALA A 214 -8.85 1.67 9.05
C ALA A 214 -7.94 2.16 10.18
N TYR A 215 -6.96 3.00 9.88
CA TYR A 215 -6.08 3.60 10.89
C TYR A 215 -6.89 4.40 11.92
N ALA A 216 -7.80 5.27 11.46
CA ALA A 216 -8.65 6.06 12.32
C ALA A 216 -9.52 5.17 13.24
N GLU A 217 -10.13 4.12 12.69
CA GLU A 217 -10.93 3.15 13.44
C GLU A 217 -10.08 2.40 14.48
N ILE A 218 -8.84 2.04 14.14
CA ILE A 218 -7.92 1.35 15.04
C ILE A 218 -7.62 2.21 16.26
N VAL A 219 -7.15 3.44 16.03
CA VAL A 219 -6.72 4.37 17.09
C VAL A 219 -7.89 4.77 17.98
N LEU A 220 -9.08 4.98 17.41
CA LEU A 220 -10.28 5.34 18.16
C LEU A 220 -10.64 4.30 19.24
N ASN A 221 -10.52 3.01 18.92
CA ASN A 221 -10.90 1.93 19.82
C ASN A 221 -9.74 1.39 20.67
N LEU A 222 -8.49 1.71 20.30
CA LEU A 222 -7.30 1.11 20.88
C LEU A 222 -7.22 1.26 22.41
N PRO A 223 -7.39 2.46 23.01
CA PRO A 223 -7.26 2.62 24.47
C PRO A 223 -8.18 1.68 25.27
N ARG A 224 -9.46 1.61 24.89
CA ARG A 224 -10.45 0.72 25.53
C ARG A 224 -10.08 -0.75 25.39
N VAL A 225 -9.58 -1.16 24.23
CA VAL A 225 -9.19 -2.56 23.98
C VAL A 225 -7.93 -2.91 24.79
N LEU A 226 -6.97 -2.01 24.91
CA LEU A 226 -5.77 -2.22 25.72
C LEU A 226 -6.10 -2.36 27.21
N GLU A 227 -7.02 -1.54 27.75
CA GLU A 227 -7.54 -1.71 29.11
C GLU A 227 -8.13 -3.10 29.30
N GLN A 228 -8.99 -3.57 28.39
CA GLN A 228 -9.59 -4.90 28.51
C GLN A 228 -8.53 -6.02 28.50
N ILE A 229 -7.54 -5.93 27.62
CA ILE A 229 -6.49 -6.95 27.48
C ILE A 229 -5.57 -6.96 28.72
N PHE A 230 -5.16 -5.79 29.22
CA PHE A 230 -4.14 -5.70 30.26
C PHE A 230 -4.69 -5.57 31.68
N SER A 231 -5.93 -5.11 31.88
CA SER A 231 -6.58 -5.01 33.21
C SER A 231 -7.08 -6.37 33.73
N HIS A 232 -7.38 -7.34 32.86
CA HIS A 232 -7.83 -8.69 33.28
C HIS A 232 -6.73 -9.56 33.91
N THR A 233 -5.48 -9.10 33.91
CA THR A 233 -4.36 -9.74 34.60
C THR A 233 -4.26 -9.36 36.10
N GLY A 234 -5.21 -8.59 36.64
CA GLY A 234 -5.13 -7.96 37.97
C GLY A 234 -6.02 -8.51 39.09
N HIS A 235 -7.03 -9.35 38.82
CA HIS A 235 -7.96 -9.82 39.86
C HIS A 235 -7.74 -11.28 40.23
N VAL A 236 -6.78 -11.55 41.13
CA VAL A 236 -6.84 -12.73 42.00
C VAL A 236 -7.60 -12.31 43.26
N ALA A 237 -8.67 -13.05 43.55
CA ALA A 237 -9.61 -12.82 44.62
C ALA A 237 -8.93 -12.62 45.98
N THR A 238 -9.25 -11.51 46.64
CA THR A 238 -9.00 -11.32 48.07
C THR A 238 -9.92 -12.27 48.83
N PHE A 239 -9.41 -13.45 49.20
CA PHE A 239 -10.07 -14.26 50.22
C PHE A 239 -9.97 -13.52 51.55
N GLN A 240 -11.09 -12.96 52.00
CA GLN A 240 -11.29 -12.61 53.39
C GLN A 240 -11.23 -13.90 54.22
N SER A 241 -10.15 -14.11 54.96
CA SER A 241 -10.15 -15.05 56.08
C SER A 241 -10.61 -14.31 57.33
N GLN A 242 -11.92 -14.35 57.56
CA GLN A 242 -12.52 -14.19 58.87
C GLN A 242 -12.71 -15.58 59.49
N GLN A 243 -12.65 -15.66 60.83
CA GLN A 243 -12.79 -16.84 61.73
C GLN A 243 -11.45 -17.52 62.06
N ARG A 244 -11.11 -17.81 63.32
CA ARG A 244 -11.79 -17.63 64.62
C ARG A 244 -10.71 -17.65 65.70
#